data_AF-A0A1F5NTI4-F1
#
_entry.id   AF-A0A1F5NTI4-F1
#
_cell.length_a   1.000
_cell.length_b   1.000
_cell.length_c   1.000
_cell.angle_alpha   90.00
_cell.angle_beta   90.00
_cell.angle_gamma   90.00
#
_symmetry.space_group_name_H-M   'P 1'
#
loop_
_entity.id
_entity.type
_entity.pdbx_description
1 polymer ?
#
loop_
_entity_poly.entity_id
_entity_poly.type
_entity_poly.pdbx_seq_one_letter_code
_entity_poly.pdbx_strand_id
1 'polypeptide(L)' 'MNIHKVTFILLIIGGLNWGLEAFNYGVGNYLPDTVSMIIYLLVAASAIYEIYAHKKLCRDCAPQEPAA' A
#
# COMPACT_ATOMS: atom_id res chain seq x y z
N MET A 1 1.70 -15.71 -5.14
CA MET A 1 0.24 -15.41 -5.27
C MET A 1 -0.39 -14.82 -4.00
N ASN A 2 0.15 -15.04 -2.79
CA ASN A 2 -0.49 -14.52 -1.56
C ASN A 2 -0.04 -13.12 -1.12
N ILE A 3 1.25 -12.78 -1.18
CA ILE A 3 1.73 -11.46 -0.73
C ILE A 3 1.23 -10.30 -1.59
N HIS A 4 1.08 -10.51 -2.91
CA HIS A 4 0.71 -9.44 -3.84
C HIS A 4 -0.70 -8.88 -3.61
N LYS A 5 -1.69 -9.76 -3.41
CA LYS A 5 -3.05 -9.32 -3.07
C LYS A 5 -3.07 -8.61 -1.72
N VAL A 6 -2.30 -9.12 -0.76
CA VAL A 6 -2.21 -8.54 0.58
C VAL A 6 -1.57 -7.15 0.55
N THR A 7 -0.44 -6.95 -0.13
CA THR A 7 0.21 -5.63 -0.23
C THR A 7 -0.63 -4.62 -1.00
N PHE A 8 -1.30 -5.06 -2.07
CA PHE A 8 -2.22 -4.21 -2.82
C PHE A 8 -3.45 -3.80 -1.99
N ILE A 9 -4.03 -4.73 -1.22
CA ILE A 9 -5.12 -4.44 -0.29
C ILE A 9 -4.64 -3.48 0.81
N LEU A 10 -3.44 -3.67 1.37
CA LEU A 10 -2.87 -2.77 2.37
C LEU A 10 -2.62 -1.36 1.81
N LEU A 11 -2.17 -1.23 0.55
CA LEU A 11 -2.03 0.06 -0.13
C LEU A 11 -3.38 0.74 -0.30
N ILE A 12 -4.40 0.01 -0.76
CA ILE A 12 -5.76 0.54 -0.89
C ILE A 12 -6.32 1.00 0.46
N ILE A 13 -6.13 0.22 1.53
CA ILE A 13 -6.55 0.61 2.89
C ILE A 13 -5.84 1.89 3.34
N GLY A 14 -4.53 2.00 3.09
CA GLY A 14 -3.76 3.21 3.40
C GLY A 14 -4.22 4.44 2.62
N GLY A 15 -4.51 4.29 1.32
CA GLY A 15 -5.05 5.35 0.47
C GLY A 15 -6.46 5.79 0.88
N LEU A 16 -7.33 4.83 1.23
CA LEU A 16 -8.66 5.10 1.79
C LEU A 16 -8.57 5.87 3.11
N ASN A 17 -7.65 5.49 4.00
CA ASN A 17 -7.43 6.21 5.25
C ASN A 17 -6.97 7.66 5.01
N TRP A 18 -6.09 7.90 4.02
CA TRP A 18 -5.72 9.26 3.62
C TRP A 18 -6.92 10.07 3.12
N GLY A 19 -7.86 9.43 2.40
CA GLY A 19 -9.13 10.05 2.04
C GLY A 19 -9.97 10.41 3.27
N LEU A 20 -10.07 9.52 4.26
CA LEU A 20 -10.77 9.75 5.53
C LEU A 20 -10.11 10.85 6.38
N GLU A 21 -8.77 10.95 6.35
CA GLU A 21 -8.00 12.01 7.02
C GLU A 21 -8.35 13.40 6.47
N ALA A 22 -8.59 13.53 5.15
CA ALA A 22 -9.05 14.79 4.56
C ALA A 22 -10.41 15.27 5.12
N PHE A 23 -11.21 14.36 5.69
CA PHE A 23 -12.48 14.65 6.37
C PHE A 23 -12.35 14.69 7.91
N ASN A 24 -11.12 14.74 8.46
CA ASN A 24 -10.83 14.62 9.91
C ASN A 24 -11.38 13.32 10.54
N TYR A 25 -11.56 12.27 9.75
CA TYR A 25 -12.00 10.95 10.20
C TYR A 25 -10.90 9.89 10.03
N GLY A 26 -9.67 10.32 9.79
CA GLY A 26 -8.53 9.42 9.63
C GLY A 26 -8.17 8.74 10.95
N VAL A 27 -7.62 7.53 10.85
CA VAL A 27 -7.12 6.74 11.99
C VAL A 27 -6.12 7.53 12.85
N GLY A 28 -5.40 8.49 12.25
CA GLY A 28 -4.46 9.35 12.95
C GLY A 28 -5.09 10.18 14.09
N ASN A 29 -6.39 10.49 14.00
CA ASN A 29 -7.12 11.25 15.02
C ASN A 29 -7.44 10.43 16.28
N TYR A 30 -7.34 9.10 16.20
CA TYR A 30 -7.61 8.18 17.31
C TYR A 30 -6.34 7.60 17.92
N LEU A 31 -5.17 7.99 17.41
CA LEU A 31 -3.86 7.47 17.80
C LEU A 31 -2.94 8.62 18.25
N PRO A 32 -1.94 8.33 19.11
CA PRO A 32 -0.91 9.31 19.45
C PRO A 32 -0.14 9.76 18.20
N ASP A 33 0.18 11.06 18.09
CA ASP A 33 0.85 11.67 16.93
C ASP A 33 2.05 10.87 16.39
N THR A 34 2.92 10.40 17.29
CA THR A 34 4.11 9.62 16.90
C THR A 34 3.76 8.30 16.23
N VAL A 35 2.71 7.62 16.70
CA VAL A 35 2.27 6.34 16.13
C VAL A 35 1.63 6.56 14.76
N SER A 36 0.79 7.59 14.65
CA SER A 36 0.16 8.00 13.39
C SER A 36 1.20 8.34 12.33
N MET A 37 2.25 9.10 12.70
CA MET A 37 3.36 9.43 11.81
C MET A 37 4.09 8.18 11.29
N ILE A 38 4.39 7.21 12.16
CA ILE A 38 5.05 5.96 11.78
C ILE A 38 4.19 5.17 10.78
N ILE A 39 2.89 5.06 11.04
CA ILE A 39 1.95 4.38 10.14
C ILE A 39 1.92 5.06 8.78
N TYR A 40 1.87 6.40 8.73
CA TYR A 40 1.86 7.15 7.48
C TYR A 40 3.16 6.99 6.68
N LEU A 41 4.31 6.95 7.37
CA LEU A 41 5.60 6.64 6.75
C LEU A 41 5.63 5.23 6.14
N LEU A 42 5.13 4.23 6.87
CA LEU A 42 5.08 2.84 6.39
C LEU A 42 4.13 2.67 5.21
N VAL A 43 2.99 3.35 5.22
CA VAL A 43 2.02 3.35 4.10
C VAL A 43 2.65 4.01 2.87
N ALA A 44 3.27 5.18 3.02
CA ALA A 44 3.94 5.88 1.92
C ALA A 44 5.09 5.05 1.33
N ALA A 45 5.93 4.43 2.17
CA ALA A 45 7.01 3.55 1.73
C ALA A 45 6.48 2.33 0.97
N SER A 46 5.38 1.74 1.44
CA SER A 46 4.73 0.60 0.77
C SER A 46 4.16 1.00 -0.60
N ALA A 47 3.54 2.17 -0.71
CA ALA A 47 3.02 2.67 -1.97
C ALA A 47 4.14 2.90 -3.00
N ILE A 48 5.25 3.52 -2.58
CA ILE A 48 6.43 3.73 -3.41
C ILE A 48 7.01 2.39 -3.88
N TYR A 49 7.21 1.44 -2.95
CA TYR A 49 7.74 0.11 -3.27
C TYR A 49 6.85 -0.62 -4.29
N GLU A 50 5.53 -0.60 -4.08
CA GLU A 50 4.58 -1.22 -5.00
C GLU A 50 4.71 -0.59 -6.39
N ILE A 51 4.73 0.74 -6.54
CA ILE A 51 4.89 1.41 -7.86
C ILE A 51 6.15 0.94 -8.60
N TYR A 52 7.29 0.85 -7.92
CA TYR A 52 8.56 0.47 -8.56
C TYR A 52 8.71 -1.03 -8.80
N ALA A 53 8.14 -1.86 -7.93
CA ALA A 53 8.36 -3.30 -7.95
C ALA A 53 7.21 -4.07 -8.65
N HIS A 54 6.04 -3.44 -8.85
CA HIS A 54 4.82 -4.07 -9.34
C HIS A 54 5.02 -4.84 -10.65
N LYS A 55 5.58 -4.19 -11.68
CA LYS A 55 5.78 -4.82 -12.99
C LYS A 55 6.78 -5.98 -12.98
N LYS A 56 7.69 -6.02 -11.99
CA LYS A 56 8.69 -7.10 -11.85
C LYS A 56 8.17 -8.27 -11.01
N LEU A 57 7.26 -8.01 -10.07
CA LEU A 57 6.73 -8.99 -9.12
C LEU A 57 5.37 -9.57 -9.56
N CYS A 58 4.60 -8.84 -10.36
CA CYS A 58 3.27 -9.27 -10.78
C CYS A 58 3.32 -10.07 -12.08
N ARG A 59 3.04 -11.38 -11.97
CA ARG A 59 2.99 -12.32 -13.09
C ARG A 59 1.81 -12.08 -14.05
N ASP A 60 0.77 -11.39 -13.58
CA ASP A 60 -0.40 -11.03 -14.39
C ASP A 60 -0.18 -9.71 -15.16
N CYS A 61 0.58 -8.77 -14.59
CA CYS A 61 0.91 -7.50 -15.23
C CYS A 61 2.19 -7.56 -16.09
N ALA A 62 3.03 -8.57 -15.87
CA ALA A 62 4.10 -8.98 -16.77
C ALA A 62 3.99 -10.49 -17.03
N PRO A 63 3.16 -10.90 -18.01
CA PRO A 63 3.03 -12.30 -18.40
C PRO A 63 4.41 -12.87 -18.73
N GLN A 64 4.80 -13.93 -18.04
CA GLN A 64 6.04 -14.64 -18.33
C GLN A 64 5.74 -15.56 -19.51
N GLU A 65 6.48 -15.41 -20.61
CA GLU A 65 6.37 -16.33 -21.75
C GLU A 65 6.72 -17.75 -21.27
N PRO A 66 5.95 -18.79 -21.62
CA PRO A 66 6.28 -20.15 -21.23
C PRO A 66 7.66 -20.50 -21.79
N ALA A 67 8.56 -21.02 -20.96
CA ALA A 67 9.84 -21.53 -21.44
C ALA A 67 9.56 -22.65 -22.45
N ALA A 68 10.02 -22.44 -23.68
CA ALA A 68 9.90 -23.39 -24.80
C ALA A 68 10.71 -24.67 -24.56
#